data_AF-A0ABC8M8D4-F1
#
_entry.id   AF-A0ABC8M8D4-F1
#
_cell.length_a   1.000
_cell.length_b   1.000
_cell.length_c   1.000
_cell.angle_alpha   90.00
_cell.angle_beta   90.00
_cell.angle_gamma   90.00
#
_symmetry.space_group_name_H-M   'P 1'
#
loop_
_entity.id
_entity.type
_entity.pdbx_description
1 polymer ?
#
loop_
_entity_poly.entity_id
_entity_poly.type
_entity_poly.pdbx_seq_one_letter_code
_entity_poly.pdbx_strand_id
1 'polypeptide(L)'
;MRYHSTQKLSQPVIARSRTTAENIHITDRVGLLLSTGNIRGIVDPKLGERFDAGSAWKITEVAMACASRSSKNRPTMSLVVAEPAMTAVHSGMFPQASLSS
;
A
#
# COMPACT_ATOMS: atom_id res chain seq x y z
N MET A 1 50.92 -15.16 18.53
CA MET A 1 49.87 -15.51 17.55
C MET A 1 48.53 -15.01 18.08
N ARG A 2 47.92 -14.02 17.43
CA ARG A 2 46.60 -13.49 17.83
C ARG A 2 45.52 -14.26 17.04
N TYR A 3 44.73 -15.05 17.74
CA TYR A 3 43.48 -15.59 17.19
C TYR A 3 42.47 -14.43 17.11
N HIS A 4 42.26 -13.87 15.93
CA HIS A 4 41.14 -12.98 15.69
C HIS A 4 39.87 -13.83 15.64
N SER A 5 39.20 -13.89 16.79
CA SER A 5 37.87 -14.46 16.96
C SER A 5 36.88 -13.79 16.00
N THR A 6 36.46 -14.51 14.97
CA THR A 6 35.38 -14.09 14.09
C THR A 6 34.04 -14.29 14.80
N GLN A 7 33.75 -13.46 15.81
CA GLN A 7 32.38 -13.25 16.28
C GLN A 7 31.66 -12.30 15.31
N LYS A 8 31.48 -12.73 14.06
CA LYS A 8 30.42 -12.14 13.24
C LYS A 8 29.14 -12.82 13.68
N LEU A 9 28.53 -12.29 14.74
CA LEU A 9 27.22 -12.72 15.22
C LEU A 9 26.28 -12.79 14.00
N SER A 10 25.72 -13.96 13.77
CA SER A 10 24.61 -14.19 12.86
C SER A 10 23.49 -13.21 13.20
N GLN A 11 23.40 -12.11 12.45
CA GLN A 11 22.27 -11.20 12.58
C GLN A 11 21.01 -11.95 12.13
N PRO A 12 19.93 -11.91 12.93
CA PRO A 12 18.69 -12.53 12.51
C PRO A 12 18.22 -11.86 11.22
N VAL A 13 17.86 -12.67 10.22
CA VAL A 13 17.33 -12.20 8.92
C VAL A 13 16.06 -11.35 9.12
N ILE A 14 15.37 -11.54 10.24
CA ILE A 14 14.21 -10.75 10.64
C ILE A 14 14.46 -10.16 12.03
N ALA A 15 14.81 -8.88 12.06
CA ALA A 15 14.76 -8.09 13.28
C ALA A 15 13.30 -7.68 13.53
N ARG A 16 12.70 -8.16 14.64
CA ARG A 16 11.40 -7.68 15.07
C ARG A 16 11.58 -6.39 15.86
N SER A 17 10.98 -5.30 15.40
CA SER A 17 10.90 -4.05 16.15
C SER A 17 10.06 -4.26 17.41
N ARG A 18 10.56 -3.77 18.55
CA ARG A 18 9.94 -3.99 19.88
C ARG A 18 8.85 -2.94 20.20
N THR A 19 8.66 -1.98 19.33
CA THR A 19 7.75 -0.83 19.46
C THR A 19 6.57 -1.00 18.52
N THR A 20 5.36 -0.73 19.02
CA THR A 20 4.11 -0.84 18.25
C THR A 20 4.01 0.19 17.12
N ALA A 21 4.65 1.36 17.28
CA ALA A 21 4.73 2.40 16.26
C ALA A 21 5.46 1.95 14.98
N GLU A 22 6.36 0.98 15.09
CA GLU A 22 7.15 0.43 13.98
C GLU A 22 6.49 -0.79 13.33
N ASN A 23 5.35 -1.25 13.86
CA ASN A 23 4.61 -2.45 13.41
C ASN A 23 3.19 -2.10 12.93
N ILE A 24 3.03 -0.98 12.24
CA ILE A 24 1.73 -0.64 11.61
C ILE A 24 1.56 -1.51 10.36
N HIS A 25 0.46 -2.27 10.29
CA HIS A 25 0.17 -3.08 9.11
C HIS A 25 0.01 -2.17 7.89
N ILE A 26 0.60 -2.58 6.75
CA ILE A 26 0.63 -1.73 5.56
C ILE A 26 -0.77 -1.28 5.11
N THR A 27 -1.78 -2.15 5.26
CA THR A 27 -3.16 -1.79 4.91
C THR A 27 -3.73 -0.69 5.82
N ASP A 28 -3.33 -0.64 7.09
CA ASP A 28 -3.82 0.36 8.03
C ASP A 28 -3.19 1.72 7.71
N ARG A 29 -1.88 1.73 7.40
CA ARG A 29 -1.18 2.94 6.92
C ARG A 29 -1.77 3.44 5.60
N VAL A 30 -2.00 2.55 4.64
CA VAL A 30 -2.60 2.89 3.34
C VAL A 30 -4.03 3.40 3.51
N GLY A 31 -4.84 2.77 4.36
CA GLY A 31 -6.20 3.22 4.66
C GLY A 31 -6.25 4.65 5.20
N LEU A 32 -5.33 5.03 6.09
CA LEU A 32 -5.20 6.40 6.60
C LEU A 32 -4.78 7.40 5.50
N LEU A 33 -3.85 7.01 4.64
CA LEU A 33 -3.41 7.86 3.53
C LEU A 33 -4.51 8.06 2.48
N LEU A 34 -5.32 7.03 2.24
CA LEU A 34 -6.50 7.13 1.38
C LEU A 34 -7.58 8.04 2.00
N SER A 35 -7.87 7.92 3.29
CA SER A 35 -8.89 8.77 3.94
C SER A 35 -8.51 10.25 3.97
N THR A 36 -7.22 10.56 3.90
CA THR A 36 -6.67 11.91 3.80
C THR A 36 -6.46 12.38 2.36
N GLY A 37 -6.76 11.54 1.35
CA GLY A 37 -6.56 11.85 -0.07
C GLY A 37 -5.10 11.87 -0.52
N ASN A 38 -4.16 11.42 0.30
CA ASN A 38 -2.72 11.47 0.02
C ASN A 38 -2.24 10.24 -0.76
N ILE A 39 -2.60 10.14 -2.03
CA ILE A 39 -2.19 9.04 -2.91
C ILE A 39 -0.66 9.03 -3.16
N ARG A 40 -0.03 10.20 -3.18
CA ARG A 40 1.43 10.32 -3.39
C ARG A 40 2.24 9.73 -2.24
N GLY A 41 1.69 9.71 -1.02
CA GLY A 41 2.29 9.06 0.14
C GLY A 41 2.24 7.54 0.11
N ILE A 42 1.42 6.96 -0.78
CA ILE A 42 1.25 5.50 -0.97
C ILE A 42 2.18 4.99 -2.07
N VAL A 43 2.33 5.74 -3.15
CA VAL A 43 3.15 5.38 -4.32
C VAL A 43 4.64 5.47 -4.02
N ASP A 44 5.46 4.61 -4.65
CA ASP A 44 6.92 4.64 -4.49
C ASP A 44 7.47 6.03 -4.89
N PRO A 45 8.18 6.74 -4.00
CA PRO A 45 8.77 8.04 -4.30
C PRO A 45 9.71 8.04 -5.53
N LYS A 46 10.31 6.88 -5.87
CA LYS A 46 11.17 6.72 -7.05
C LYS A 46 10.41 6.84 -8.37
N LEU A 47 9.09 6.68 -8.36
CA LEU A 47 8.26 6.94 -9.53
C LEU A 47 8.14 8.44 -9.83
N GLY A 48 8.37 9.31 -8.84
CA GLY A 48 8.30 10.76 -9.02
C GLY A 48 6.94 11.21 -9.56
N GLU A 49 6.94 11.76 -10.77
CA GLU A 49 5.71 12.19 -11.49
C GLU A 49 5.30 11.22 -12.61
N ARG A 50 5.91 10.03 -12.67
CA ARG A 50 5.69 9.04 -13.74
C ARG A 50 4.46 8.15 -13.48
N PHE A 51 3.49 8.64 -12.72
CA PHE A 51 2.25 7.91 -12.45
C PHE A 51 1.05 8.84 -12.54
N ASP A 52 -0.04 8.29 -13.05
CA ASP A 52 -1.34 8.95 -13.01
C ASP A 52 -2.00 8.74 -11.65
N ALA A 53 -2.43 9.82 -11.00
CA ALA A 53 -3.02 9.78 -9.67
C ALA A 53 -4.35 8.99 -9.63
N GLY A 54 -5.15 9.07 -10.71
CA GLY A 54 -6.40 8.32 -10.82
C GLY A 54 -6.16 6.81 -10.92
N SER A 55 -5.18 6.44 -11.74
CA SER A 55 -4.72 5.05 -11.89
C SER A 55 -4.14 4.52 -10.59
N ALA A 56 -3.30 5.29 -9.90
CA ALA A 56 -2.75 4.92 -8.60
C ALA A 56 -3.84 4.72 -7.55
N TRP A 57 -4.85 5.59 -7.52
CA TRP A 57 -6.01 5.45 -6.64
C TRP A 57 -6.73 4.13 -6.89
N LYS A 58 -7.09 3.84 -8.14
CA LYS A 58 -7.82 2.63 -8.52
C LYS A 58 -7.01 1.36 -8.23
N ILE A 59 -5.72 1.35 -8.53
CA ILE A 59 -4.81 0.24 -8.18
C ILE A 59 -4.80 0.02 -6.66
N THR A 60 -4.78 1.10 -5.88
CA THR A 60 -4.75 1.01 -4.42
C THR A 60 -6.07 0.47 -3.87
N GLU A 61 -7.22 0.87 -4.42
CA GLU A 61 -8.53 0.32 -4.03
C GLU A 61 -8.60 -1.19 -4.27
N VAL A 62 -8.18 -1.64 -5.46
CA VAL A 62 -8.14 -3.07 -5.80
C VAL A 62 -7.18 -3.83 -4.86
N ALA A 63 -6.00 -3.26 -4.57
CA ALA A 63 -5.04 -3.85 -3.65
C ALA A 63 -5.61 -3.98 -2.22
N MET A 64 -6.31 -2.96 -1.74
CA MET A 64 -6.98 -2.97 -0.43
C MET A 64 -8.10 -4.02 -0.36
N ALA A 65 -8.89 -4.17 -1.42
CA ALA A 65 -9.89 -5.23 -1.52
C ALA A 65 -9.26 -6.63 -1.52
N CYS A 66 -8.15 -6.82 -2.25
CA CYS A 66 -7.38 -8.07 -2.25
C CYS A 66 -6.83 -8.42 -0.87
N ALA A 67 -6.39 -7.42 -0.11
CA ALA A 67 -5.85 -7.58 1.24
C ALA A 67 -6.92 -7.67 2.34
N SER A 68 -8.21 -7.66 1.99
CA SER A 68 -9.30 -7.76 2.96
C SER A 68 -9.19 -9.02 3.83
N ARG A 69 -9.47 -8.87 5.13
CA ARG A 69 -9.55 -10.02 6.07
C ARG A 69 -10.71 -10.95 5.71
N SER A 70 -11.82 -10.39 5.23
CA SER A 70 -12.94 -11.17 4.71
C SER A 70 -12.64 -11.66 3.31
N SER A 71 -12.64 -12.99 3.13
CA SER A 71 -12.43 -13.63 1.84
C SER A 71 -13.50 -13.26 0.81
N LYS A 72 -14.75 -13.01 1.26
CA LYS A 72 -15.87 -12.61 0.40
C LYS A 72 -15.66 -11.27 -0.30
N ASN A 73 -14.85 -10.39 0.30
CA ASN A 73 -14.56 -9.07 -0.24
C ASN A 73 -13.33 -9.08 -1.16
N ARG A 74 -12.62 -10.22 -1.24
CA ARG A 74 -11.46 -10.35 -2.11
C ARG A 74 -11.96 -10.57 -3.55
N PRO A 75 -11.59 -9.71 -4.50
CA PRO A 75 -11.96 -9.91 -5.89
C PRO A 75 -11.30 -11.17 -6.46
N THR A 76 -11.95 -11.79 -7.45
CA THR A 76 -11.35 -12.90 -8.22
C THR A 76 -10.19 -12.37 -9.06
N MET A 77 -9.15 -13.18 -9.28
CA MET A 77 -7.99 -12.76 -10.08
C MET A 77 -8.34 -12.31 -11.50
N SER A 78 -9.40 -12.85 -12.10
CA SER A 78 -9.92 -12.37 -13.38
C SER A 78 -10.37 -10.90 -13.32
N LEU A 79 -11.05 -10.51 -12.24
CA LEU A 79 -11.45 -9.13 -11.98
C LEU A 79 -10.22 -8.25 -11.68
N VAL A 80 -9.26 -8.75 -10.89
CA VAL A 80 -8.02 -8.04 -10.55
C VAL A 80 -7.17 -7.72 -11.78
N VAL A 81 -7.21 -8.54 -12.82
CA VAL A 81 -6.48 -8.27 -14.08
C VAL A 81 -7.28 -7.36 -15.00
N ALA A 82 -8.62 -7.44 -14.99
CA ALA A 82 -9.49 -6.61 -15.82
C ALA A 82 -9.64 -5.17 -15.30
N GLU A 83 -9.73 -4.97 -13.98
CA GLU A 83 -9.93 -3.66 -13.34
C GLU A 83 -8.80 -2.63 -13.56
N PRO A 84 -7.49 -2.97 -13.42
CA PRO A 84 -6.41 -2.04 -13.71
C PRO A 84 -6.28 -1.75 -15.21
N ALA A 85 -6.82 -2.61 -16.09
CA ALA A 85 -6.83 -2.38 -17.54
C ALA A 85 -8.01 -1.52 -18.02
N MET A 86 -9.07 -1.34 -17.21
CA MET A 86 -10.29 -0.64 -17.60
C MET A 86 -10.37 0.73 -16.94
N THR A 87 -9.55 1.68 -17.40
CA THR A 87 -9.73 3.12 -17.16
C THR A 87 -9.65 3.90 -18.47
N ALA A 88 -10.77 3.87 -19.19
CA ALA A 88 -11.17 4.96 -20.07
C ALA A 88 -12.66 5.33 -19.94
N VAL A 89 -13.50 4.63 -19.15
CA VAL A 89 -14.97 4.81 -19.24
C VAL A 89 -15.77 4.88 -17.92
N HIS A 90 -15.17 5.12 -16.76
CA HIS A 90 -16.00 5.49 -15.60
C HIS A 90 -15.35 6.56 -14.72
N SER A 91 -15.45 7.79 -15.20
CA SER A 91 -15.52 8.98 -14.35
C SER A 91 -16.71 8.81 -13.40
N GLY A 92 -16.51 8.77 -12.08
CA GLY A 92 -17.69 8.68 -11.20
C GLY A 92 -17.55 8.49 -9.69
N MET A 93 -16.36 8.30 -9.10
CA MET A 93 -16.28 8.15 -7.63
C MET A 93 -15.03 8.83 -7.05
N PHE A 94 -14.96 10.15 -7.15
CA PHE A 94 -14.26 10.94 -6.15
C PHE A 94 -15.30 11.33 -5.10
N PRO A 95 -15.26 10.81 -3.87
CA PRO A 95 -15.94 11.48 -2.77
C PRO A 95 -15.19 12.80 -2.55
N GLN A 96 -15.70 13.87 -3.17
CA GLN A 96 -15.43 15.21 -2.67
C GLN A 96 -15.85 15.19 -1.21
N ALA A 97 -14.87 15.29 -0.32
CA ALA A 97 -15.11 15.77 1.02
C ALA A 97 -15.71 17.17 0.86
N SER A 98 -17.03 17.24 0.79
CA SER A 98 -17.76 18.50 0.97
C SER A 98 -17.41 18.98 2.37
N LEU A 99 -16.49 19.94 2.46
CA LEU A 99 -16.53 20.93 3.51
C LEU A 99 -17.93 21.57 3.41
N SER A 100 -18.83 21.15 4.29
CA SER A 100 -19.95 22.02 4.68
C SER A 100 -19.39 23.00 5.69
N SER A 101 -19.59 24.28 5.39
CA SER A 101 -19.44 25.43 6.29
C SER A 101 -20.05 25.21 7.67
#